data_AF-A0A1Y6BW22-F1
#
_entry.id   AF-A0A1Y6BW22-F1
#
_cell.length_a   1.000
_cell.length_b   1.000
_cell.length_c   1.000
_cell.angle_alpha   90.00
_cell.angle_beta   90.00
_cell.angle_gamma   90.00
#
_symmetry.space_group_name_H-M   'P 1'
#
loop_
_entity.id
_entity.type
_entity.pdbx_description
1 polymer ?
#
loop_
_entity_poly.entity_id
_entity_poly.type
_entity_poly.pdbx_seq_one_letter_code
_entity_poly.pdbx_strand_id
1 'polypeptide(L)'
;MSYSHLDCRAVALCAYGSAFLADRLTLEDFHRQAAFADVVMQFRHENGQLWTADYVQWLLFLRQRGIARLVLLSNEELLEYVPLAEPPRSLGSILCISDEGAEVWVRQKEPVLFEAINTTYPNNAHWAAPIETYWQRPLPQSPRPVEVVDWNVFRTQCLEQVMNMPIAEVREIGQCWQSQPCKPYIGPFSGCAEWQALPLTPYNLTSEYGHMLLQLLERLDGWYTNFTHGKNDGSPFWSFSEEEQNALGEWHDKVQYWQQRCLLSLANQEVDVFTSLPAWQQGWAVLPITDSHANIMPSTKRTVVRTAFYFMAALIFVIGLCTGLFYLFANYFWPTSAIVAFVLLIDNWKQKKAVTRNKP
;
A
#
# COMPACT_ATOMS: atom_id res chain seq x y z
N MET A 1 14.80 6.34 -4.98
CA MET A 1 13.49 5.79 -5.40
C MET A 1 12.99 4.78 -4.36
N SER A 2 11.98 5.14 -3.56
CA SER A 2 11.27 4.14 -2.74
C SER A 2 10.42 3.25 -3.66
N TYR A 3 10.42 1.93 -3.44
CA TYR A 3 9.72 0.98 -4.30
C TYR A 3 8.23 1.24 -4.31
N SER A 4 7.68 1.32 -5.52
CA SER A 4 6.28 1.62 -5.70
C SER A 4 5.42 0.38 -5.47
N HIS A 5 4.15 0.57 -5.10
CA HIS A 5 3.17 -0.52 -5.11
C HIS A 5 3.12 -1.24 -6.47
N LEU A 6 3.47 -0.54 -7.56
CA LEU A 6 3.52 -1.06 -8.93
C LEU A 6 4.61 -2.14 -9.09
N ASP A 7 5.76 -1.98 -8.43
CA ASP A 7 6.88 -2.94 -8.50
C ASP A 7 6.52 -4.24 -7.78
N CYS A 8 6.02 -4.10 -6.55
CA CYS A 8 5.57 -5.25 -5.76
C CYS A 8 4.42 -6.00 -6.45
N ARG A 9 3.53 -5.28 -7.12
CA ARG A 9 2.45 -5.90 -7.89
C ARG A 9 2.94 -6.68 -9.11
N ALA A 10 3.91 -6.15 -9.87
CA ALA A 10 4.51 -6.88 -10.99
C ALA A 10 5.25 -8.15 -10.51
N VAL A 11 5.95 -8.06 -9.38
CA VAL A 11 6.60 -9.20 -8.72
C VAL A 11 5.57 -10.25 -8.30
N ALA A 12 4.51 -9.83 -7.62
CA ALA A 12 3.42 -10.72 -7.21
C ALA A 12 2.77 -11.41 -8.41
N LEU A 13 2.44 -10.65 -9.48
CA LEU A 13 1.86 -11.18 -10.70
C LEU A 13 2.74 -12.25 -11.34
N CYS A 14 4.05 -12.02 -11.44
CA CYS A 14 4.98 -12.98 -12.02
C CYS A 14 5.15 -14.22 -11.15
N ALA A 15 5.31 -14.06 -9.84
CA ALA A 15 5.59 -15.18 -8.93
C ALA A 15 4.35 -16.07 -8.73
N TYR A 16 3.21 -15.47 -8.36
CA TYR A 16 1.96 -16.21 -8.20
C TYR A 16 1.40 -16.69 -9.55
N GLY A 17 1.53 -15.89 -10.60
CA GLY A 17 1.14 -16.27 -11.95
C GLY A 17 1.93 -17.47 -12.47
N SER A 18 3.26 -17.50 -12.28
CA SER A 18 4.07 -18.67 -12.65
C SER A 18 3.68 -19.92 -11.87
N ALA A 19 3.47 -19.79 -10.56
CA ALA A 19 3.04 -20.92 -9.73
C ALA A 19 1.65 -21.43 -10.13
N PHE A 20 0.74 -20.54 -10.51
CA PHE A 20 -0.55 -20.89 -11.09
C PHE A 20 -0.35 -21.62 -12.42
N LEU A 21 0.38 -21.06 -13.38
CA LEU A 21 0.61 -21.67 -14.69
C LEU A 21 1.25 -23.06 -14.61
N ALA A 22 2.08 -23.31 -13.60
CA ALA A 22 2.69 -24.60 -13.32
C ALA A 22 1.79 -25.57 -12.50
N ASP A 23 0.50 -25.25 -12.32
CA ASP A 23 -0.49 -26.01 -11.53
C ASP A 23 -0.09 -26.26 -10.07
N ARG A 24 0.69 -25.35 -9.49
CA ARG A 24 1.16 -25.43 -8.10
C ARG A 24 0.31 -24.60 -7.14
N LEU A 25 -0.49 -23.68 -7.66
CA LEU A 25 -1.47 -22.87 -6.91
C LEU A 25 -2.80 -22.80 -7.64
N THR A 26 -3.87 -22.72 -6.87
CA THR A 26 -5.17 -22.32 -7.39
C THR A 26 -5.27 -20.79 -7.40
N LEU A 27 -6.17 -20.26 -8.22
CA LEU A 27 -6.39 -18.82 -8.28
C LEU A 27 -7.01 -18.28 -6.98
N GLU A 28 -7.79 -19.12 -6.29
CA GLU A 28 -8.39 -18.77 -5.01
C GLU A 28 -7.34 -18.47 -3.93
N ASP A 29 -6.18 -19.13 -3.99
CA ASP A 29 -5.11 -19.01 -2.99
C ASP A 29 -4.47 -17.61 -2.95
N PHE A 30 -4.52 -16.85 -4.06
CA PHE A 30 -3.81 -15.58 -4.17
C PHE A 30 -4.63 -14.41 -4.73
N HIS A 31 -5.85 -14.61 -5.25
CA HIS A 31 -6.69 -13.50 -5.73
C HIS A 31 -6.98 -12.43 -4.66
N ARG A 32 -6.88 -12.82 -3.38
CA ARG A 32 -7.09 -11.97 -2.21
C ARG A 32 -5.88 -11.11 -1.84
N GLN A 33 -4.73 -11.31 -2.49
CA GLN A 33 -3.52 -10.61 -2.16
C GLN A 33 -3.70 -9.10 -2.32
N ALA A 34 -3.20 -8.35 -1.33
CA ALA A 34 -3.21 -6.88 -1.33
C ALA A 34 -2.65 -6.26 -2.62
N ALA A 35 -1.69 -6.92 -3.28
CA ALA A 35 -1.11 -6.48 -4.54
C ALA A 35 -2.15 -6.29 -5.65
N PHE A 36 -3.22 -7.09 -5.66
CA PHE A 36 -4.27 -7.05 -6.68
C PHE A 36 -5.53 -6.31 -6.21
N ALA A 37 -5.54 -5.77 -4.98
CA ALA A 37 -6.65 -4.99 -4.47
C ALA A 37 -6.71 -3.60 -5.10
N ASP A 38 -7.93 -3.11 -5.35
CA ASP A 38 -8.24 -1.74 -5.79
C ASP A 38 -7.42 -1.26 -7.00
N VAL A 39 -7.09 -2.16 -7.92
CA VAL A 39 -6.37 -1.88 -9.17
C VAL A 39 -7.05 -2.59 -10.34
N VAL A 40 -7.06 -1.95 -11.51
CA VAL A 40 -7.49 -2.60 -12.75
C VAL A 40 -6.24 -2.89 -13.59
N MET A 41 -6.04 -4.15 -13.95
CA MET A 41 -4.95 -4.58 -14.83
C MET A 41 -5.48 -4.85 -16.23
N GLN A 42 -5.04 -4.07 -17.20
CA GLN A 42 -5.41 -4.21 -18.61
C GLN A 42 -4.28 -4.85 -19.40
N PHE A 43 -4.66 -5.71 -20.32
CA PHE A 43 -3.75 -6.39 -21.22
C PHE A 43 -4.21 -6.11 -22.64
N ARG A 44 -3.29 -5.58 -23.45
CA ARG A 44 -3.55 -5.19 -24.84
C ARG A 44 -2.71 -5.98 -25.81
N HIS A 45 -3.30 -6.32 -26.94
CA HIS A 45 -2.53 -6.79 -28.09
C HIS A 45 -1.65 -5.68 -28.66
N GLU A 46 -0.67 -6.07 -29.48
CA GLU A 46 0.26 -5.15 -30.14
C GLU A 46 -0.45 -4.04 -30.94
N ASN A 47 -1.59 -4.35 -31.55
CA ASN A 47 -2.41 -3.40 -32.31
C ASN A 47 -3.23 -2.43 -31.42
N GLY A 48 -3.12 -2.53 -30.10
CA GLY A 48 -3.81 -1.70 -29.11
C GLY A 48 -5.23 -2.12 -28.75
N GLN A 49 -5.74 -3.21 -29.32
CA GLN A 49 -7.01 -3.78 -28.89
C GLN A 49 -6.92 -4.26 -27.44
N LEU A 50 -7.88 -3.85 -26.62
CA LEU A 50 -8.05 -4.39 -25.27
C LEU A 50 -8.38 -5.87 -25.39
N TRP A 51 -7.50 -6.70 -24.84
CA TRP A 51 -7.70 -8.13 -24.79
C TRP A 51 -8.46 -8.52 -23.51
N THR A 52 -8.00 -8.09 -22.35
CA THR A 52 -8.78 -8.14 -21.09
C THR A 52 -8.46 -6.97 -20.16
N ALA A 53 -9.32 -6.75 -19.19
CA ALA A 53 -9.12 -5.83 -18.06
C ALA A 53 -9.01 -6.56 -16.71
N ASP A 54 -8.66 -7.85 -16.74
CA ASP A 54 -8.54 -8.73 -15.58
C ASP A 54 -7.34 -9.68 -15.72
N TYR A 55 -6.40 -9.63 -14.78
CA TYR A 55 -5.23 -10.50 -14.78
C TYR A 55 -5.59 -11.99 -14.68
N VAL A 56 -6.74 -12.32 -14.08
CA VAL A 56 -7.21 -13.71 -13.98
C VAL A 56 -7.50 -14.28 -15.36
N GLN A 57 -8.25 -13.53 -16.18
CA GLN A 57 -8.54 -13.92 -17.55
C GLN A 57 -7.25 -14.05 -18.36
N TRP A 58 -6.31 -13.11 -18.16
CA TRP A 58 -4.99 -13.16 -18.79
C TRP A 58 -4.21 -14.41 -18.46
N LEU A 59 -4.08 -14.77 -17.18
CA LEU A 59 -3.41 -16.01 -16.78
C LEU A 59 -4.08 -17.26 -17.36
N LEU A 60 -5.42 -17.31 -17.42
CA LEU A 60 -6.15 -18.43 -18.03
C LEU A 60 -5.87 -18.55 -19.54
N PHE A 61 -5.79 -17.42 -20.24
CA PHE A 61 -5.43 -17.39 -21.66
C PHE A 61 -3.99 -17.84 -21.90
N LEU A 62 -3.04 -17.37 -21.09
CA LEU A 62 -1.66 -17.83 -21.17
C LEU A 62 -1.57 -19.34 -20.97
N ARG A 63 -2.27 -19.89 -19.96
CA ARG A 63 -2.34 -21.33 -19.72
C ARG A 63 -2.90 -22.09 -20.93
N GLN A 64 -3.98 -21.60 -21.53
CA GLN A 64 -4.57 -22.22 -22.73
C GLN A 64 -3.60 -22.26 -23.92
N ARG A 65 -2.66 -21.32 -23.98
CA ARG A 65 -1.59 -21.27 -25.01
C ARG A 65 -0.33 -22.05 -24.61
N GLY A 66 -0.36 -22.80 -23.52
CA GLY A 66 0.76 -23.60 -23.06
C GLY A 66 1.90 -22.79 -22.44
N ILE A 67 1.67 -21.52 -22.07
CA ILE A 67 2.65 -20.73 -21.31
C ILE A 67 2.78 -21.36 -19.92
N ALA A 68 4.01 -21.71 -19.56
CA ALA A 68 4.32 -22.40 -18.31
C ALA A 68 4.93 -21.46 -17.25
N ARG A 69 5.52 -20.33 -17.66
CA ARG A 69 6.25 -19.44 -16.76
C ARG A 69 6.14 -17.98 -17.16
N LEU A 70 6.09 -17.12 -16.14
CA LEU A 70 6.26 -15.67 -16.25
C LEU A 70 7.61 -15.28 -15.65
N VAL A 71 8.33 -14.42 -16.34
CA VAL A 71 9.63 -13.91 -15.92
C VAL A 71 9.56 -12.40 -15.90
N LEU A 72 9.80 -11.80 -14.74
CA LEU A 72 9.91 -10.36 -14.61
C LEU A 72 11.28 -9.95 -15.14
N LEU A 73 11.28 -9.08 -16.15
CA LEU A 73 12.49 -8.53 -16.77
C LEU A 73 12.90 -7.22 -16.09
N SER A 74 14.19 -7.04 -15.91
CA SER A 74 14.79 -5.72 -15.73
C SER A 74 14.65 -4.87 -17.00
N ASN A 75 14.87 -3.57 -16.86
CA ASN A 75 14.86 -2.66 -18.02
C ASN A 75 16.00 -2.98 -19.01
N GLU A 76 17.15 -3.44 -18.50
CA GLU A 76 18.29 -3.85 -19.34
C GLU A 76 17.92 -5.08 -20.17
N GLU A 77 17.37 -6.12 -19.54
CA GLU A 77 16.90 -7.33 -20.23
C GLU A 77 15.78 -7.01 -21.22
N LEU A 78 14.84 -6.12 -20.86
CA LEU A 78 13.78 -5.68 -21.78
C LEU A 78 14.39 -5.13 -23.09
N LEU A 79 15.39 -4.26 -22.98
CA LEU A 79 15.99 -3.62 -24.16
C LEU A 79 16.79 -4.60 -25.02
N GLU A 80 17.26 -5.71 -24.46
CA GLU A 80 17.82 -6.80 -25.27
C GLU A 80 16.76 -7.46 -26.15
N TYR A 81 15.54 -7.63 -25.65
CA TYR A 81 14.43 -8.26 -26.37
C TYR A 81 13.68 -7.27 -27.28
N VAL A 82 13.48 -6.04 -26.83
CA VAL A 82 12.72 -5.00 -27.53
C VAL A 82 13.51 -3.69 -27.49
N PRO A 83 14.54 -3.51 -28.35
CA PRO A 83 15.46 -2.37 -28.27
C PRO A 83 14.82 -0.99 -28.43
N LEU A 84 13.66 -0.92 -29.09
CA LEU A 84 12.90 0.32 -29.33
C LEU A 84 11.77 0.54 -28.31
N ALA A 85 11.63 -0.32 -27.31
CA ALA A 85 10.64 -0.11 -26.26
C ALA A 85 11.05 1.08 -25.37
N GLU A 86 10.08 1.94 -25.05
CA GLU A 86 10.23 2.83 -23.91
C GLU A 86 10.12 1.96 -22.63
N PRO A 87 11.22 1.82 -21.85
CA PRO A 87 11.18 1.02 -20.65
C PRO A 87 10.26 1.67 -19.62
N PRO A 88 9.51 0.88 -18.85
CA PRO A 88 8.72 1.43 -17.77
C PRO A 88 9.63 2.13 -16.76
N ARG A 89 9.11 3.18 -16.11
CA ARG A 89 9.83 3.92 -15.05
C ARG A 89 10.19 3.05 -13.84
N SER A 90 9.62 1.85 -13.76
CA SER A 90 9.77 0.89 -12.66
C SER A 90 9.46 -0.54 -13.17
N LEU A 91 9.64 -1.59 -12.36
CA LEU A 91 9.51 -2.99 -12.77
C LEU A 91 8.13 -3.31 -13.34
N GLY A 92 8.03 -3.79 -14.58
CA GLY A 92 6.74 -4.10 -15.20
C GLY A 92 6.80 -4.75 -16.58
N SER A 93 7.93 -5.32 -16.96
CA SER A 93 8.09 -6.05 -18.22
C SER A 93 8.09 -7.54 -17.93
N ILE A 94 7.19 -8.29 -18.56
CA ILE A 94 6.96 -9.71 -18.27
C ILE A 94 7.23 -10.51 -19.53
N LEU A 95 8.14 -11.48 -19.45
CA LEU A 95 8.37 -12.48 -20.48
C LEU A 95 7.57 -13.74 -20.14
N CYS A 96 6.67 -14.13 -21.03
CA CYS A 96 5.86 -15.33 -20.93
C CYS A 96 6.51 -16.44 -21.77
N ILE A 97 6.85 -17.57 -21.15
CA ILE A 97 7.60 -18.66 -21.79
C ILE A 97 6.73 -19.93 -21.88
N SER A 98 6.68 -20.54 -23.06
CA SER A 98 6.18 -21.90 -23.33
C SER A 98 7.25 -22.75 -24.01
N ASP A 99 6.96 -24.04 -24.20
CA ASP A 99 7.80 -24.95 -25.00
C ASP A 99 7.82 -24.56 -26.49
N GLU A 100 6.74 -23.93 -26.98
CA GLU A 100 6.56 -23.57 -28.39
C GLU A 100 7.05 -22.16 -28.73
N GLY A 101 7.35 -21.32 -27.73
CA GLY A 101 7.83 -19.96 -27.96
C GLY A 101 7.76 -19.07 -26.72
N ALA A 102 7.92 -17.77 -26.94
CA ALA A 102 7.78 -16.79 -25.87
C ALA A 102 7.24 -15.46 -26.41
N GLU A 103 6.64 -14.68 -25.50
CA GLU A 103 6.11 -13.36 -25.79
C GLU A 103 6.37 -12.41 -24.64
N VAL A 104 6.45 -11.10 -24.92
CA VAL A 104 6.74 -10.08 -23.90
C VAL A 104 5.54 -9.17 -23.73
N TRP A 105 5.24 -8.82 -22.49
CA TRP A 105 4.20 -7.90 -22.08
C TRP A 105 4.84 -6.75 -21.31
N VAL A 106 4.79 -5.54 -21.87
CA VAL A 106 5.46 -4.36 -21.31
C VAL A 106 4.43 -3.45 -20.67
N ARG A 107 4.61 -3.13 -19.39
CA ARG A 107 3.78 -2.12 -18.73
C ARG A 107 4.05 -0.75 -19.34
N GLN A 108 3.02 -0.12 -19.89
CA GLN A 108 3.10 1.22 -20.46
C GLN A 108 1.85 2.01 -20.09
N LYS A 109 1.97 3.34 -20.07
CA LYS A 109 0.80 4.20 -19.85
C LYS A 109 -0.17 4.06 -21.00
N GLU A 110 -1.46 4.14 -20.69
CA GLU A 110 -2.47 4.36 -21.72
C GLU A 110 -2.15 5.68 -22.45
N PRO A 111 -2.18 5.70 -23.80
CA PRO A 111 -2.15 6.95 -24.54
C PRO A 111 -3.34 7.79 -24.09
N VAL A 112 -3.08 9.06 -23.79
CA VAL A 112 -4.12 10.00 -23.37
C VAL A 112 -5.02 10.25 -24.58
N LEU A 113 -6.24 9.69 -24.56
CA LEU A 113 -7.23 9.86 -25.66
C LEU A 113 -7.66 11.32 -25.85
N PHE A 114 -7.50 12.16 -24.83
CA PHE A 114 -7.87 13.57 -24.84
C PHE A 114 -6.69 14.43 -24.39
N GLU A 115 -5.91 14.98 -25.33
CA GLU A 115 -4.76 15.83 -25.04
C GLU A 115 -5.13 17.12 -24.28
N ALA A 116 -6.38 17.57 -24.39
CA ALA A 116 -6.91 18.76 -23.74
C ALA A 116 -8.16 18.42 -22.91
N ILE A 117 -7.98 17.68 -21.82
CA ILE A 117 -9.00 17.67 -20.76
C ILE A 117 -8.92 19.05 -20.09
N ASN A 118 -9.83 19.95 -20.47
CA ASN A 118 -10.01 21.23 -19.79
C ASN A 118 -10.11 20.99 -18.27
N THR A 119 -9.50 21.86 -17.46
CA THR A 119 -9.48 21.80 -15.98
C THR A 119 -10.86 21.60 -15.32
N THR A 120 -11.94 21.76 -16.09
CA THR A 120 -13.34 21.52 -15.73
C THR A 120 -13.75 20.05 -15.61
N TYR A 121 -12.99 19.11 -16.16
CA TYR A 121 -13.31 17.68 -16.02
C TYR A 121 -12.52 17.09 -14.85
N PRO A 122 -13.19 16.34 -13.95
CA PRO A 122 -12.52 15.73 -12.81
C PRO A 122 -11.52 14.69 -13.33
N ASN A 123 -10.23 14.90 -13.03
CA ASN A 123 -9.17 13.95 -13.36
C ASN A 123 -9.54 12.58 -12.76
N ASN A 124 -9.68 11.58 -13.63
CA ASN A 124 -10.06 10.21 -13.26
C ASN A 124 -9.07 9.59 -12.27
N ALA A 125 -7.83 10.06 -12.21
CA ALA A 125 -6.85 9.68 -11.20
C ALA A 125 -7.30 9.92 -9.76
N HIS A 126 -8.34 10.74 -9.52
CA HIS A 126 -8.85 11.04 -8.17
C HIS A 126 -10.07 10.20 -7.75
N TRP A 127 -10.71 9.48 -8.66
CA TRP A 127 -11.96 8.77 -8.35
C TRP A 127 -12.09 7.39 -9.00
N ALA A 128 -11.23 7.05 -9.96
CA ALA A 128 -11.10 5.70 -10.49
C ALA A 128 -9.92 4.99 -9.81
N ALA A 129 -10.05 3.66 -9.65
CA ALA A 129 -8.92 2.82 -9.28
C ALA A 129 -7.76 3.01 -10.27
N PRO A 130 -6.49 2.96 -9.82
CA PRO A 130 -5.36 2.98 -10.73
C PRO A 130 -5.49 1.91 -11.82
N ILE A 131 -5.19 2.30 -13.06
CA ILE A 131 -5.17 1.39 -14.21
C ILE A 131 -3.71 1.10 -14.55
N GLU A 132 -3.35 -0.18 -14.57
CA GLU A 132 -2.08 -0.66 -15.10
C GLU A 132 -2.31 -1.33 -16.44
N THR A 133 -1.65 -0.88 -17.50
CA THR A 133 -1.79 -1.48 -18.83
C THR A 133 -0.49 -2.16 -19.26
N TYR A 134 -0.60 -3.43 -19.63
CA TYR A 134 0.46 -4.24 -20.23
C TYR A 134 0.18 -4.42 -21.72
N TRP A 135 1.18 -4.15 -22.55
CA TRP A 135 1.10 -4.24 -23.99
C TRP A 135 1.92 -5.41 -24.49
N GLN A 136 1.29 -6.30 -25.24
CA GLN A 136 1.99 -7.39 -25.92
C GLN A 136 2.96 -6.80 -26.94
N ARG A 137 4.19 -7.31 -26.93
CA ARG A 137 5.24 -7.01 -27.89
C ARG A 137 5.75 -8.31 -28.52
N PRO A 138 5.96 -8.32 -29.85
CA PRO A 138 6.53 -9.48 -30.51
C PRO A 138 7.97 -9.69 -30.01
N LEU A 139 8.36 -10.95 -29.86
CA LEU A 139 9.70 -11.31 -29.45
C LEU A 139 10.54 -11.63 -30.70
N PRO A 140 11.59 -10.86 -31.02
CA PRO A 140 12.38 -11.06 -32.23
C PRO A 140 13.37 -12.23 -32.12
N GLN A 141 13.66 -12.71 -30.90
CA GLN A 141 14.68 -13.71 -30.62
C GLN A 141 14.22 -14.68 -29.53
N SER A 142 14.74 -15.91 -29.52
CA SER A 142 14.43 -16.87 -28.47
C SER A 142 14.84 -16.35 -27.09
N PRO A 143 14.05 -16.63 -26.04
CA PRO A 143 14.36 -16.19 -24.69
C PRO A 143 15.65 -16.85 -24.19
N ARG A 144 16.45 -16.11 -23.42
CA ARG A 144 17.59 -16.70 -22.71
C ARG A 144 17.09 -17.59 -21.55
N PRO A 145 17.86 -18.61 -21.15
CA PRO A 145 17.58 -19.35 -19.93
C PRO A 145 17.48 -18.40 -18.74
N VAL A 146 16.45 -18.58 -17.91
CA VAL A 146 16.29 -17.82 -16.68
C VAL A 146 17.27 -18.37 -15.65
N GLU A 147 18.19 -17.53 -15.18
CA GLU A 147 19.15 -17.94 -14.16
C GLU A 147 18.45 -18.14 -12.81
N VAL A 148 18.70 -19.29 -12.17
CA VAL A 148 18.28 -19.54 -10.79
C VAL A 148 19.29 -18.90 -9.85
N VAL A 149 18.80 -18.11 -8.91
CA VAL A 149 19.65 -17.38 -7.97
C VAL A 149 20.15 -18.30 -6.86
N ASP A 150 21.48 -18.34 -6.69
CA ASP A 150 22.08 -18.84 -5.46
C ASP A 150 21.94 -17.78 -4.36
N TRP A 151 20.96 -17.98 -3.49
CA TRP A 151 20.66 -17.06 -2.39
C TRP A 151 21.81 -16.90 -1.39
N ASN A 152 22.70 -17.89 -1.24
CA ASN A 152 23.83 -17.74 -0.32
C ASN A 152 24.88 -16.77 -0.88
N VAL A 153 25.21 -16.93 -2.17
CA VAL A 153 26.14 -16.02 -2.86
C VAL A 153 25.53 -14.62 -2.94
N PHE A 154 24.26 -14.53 -3.36
CA PHE A 154 23.54 -13.28 -3.51
C PHE A 154 23.47 -12.48 -2.20
N ARG A 155 23.13 -13.15 -1.10
CA ARG A 155 23.11 -12.57 0.24
C ARG A 155 24.46 -12.03 0.67
N THR A 156 25.53 -12.79 0.45
CA THR A 156 26.88 -12.40 0.85
C THR A 156 27.29 -11.11 0.12
N GLN A 157 27.10 -11.06 -1.20
CA GLN A 157 27.41 -9.87 -2.01
C GLN A 157 26.61 -8.65 -1.58
N CYS A 158 25.31 -8.83 -1.31
CA CYS A 158 24.44 -7.75 -0.84
C CYS A 158 24.93 -7.17 0.50
N LEU A 159 25.16 -8.04 1.49
CA LEU A 159 25.59 -7.61 2.82
C LEU A 159 26.97 -6.94 2.80
N GLU A 160 27.92 -7.45 2.02
CA GLU A 160 29.25 -6.83 1.88
C GLU A 160 29.18 -5.38 1.38
N GLN A 161 28.28 -5.09 0.44
CA GLN A 161 28.15 -3.76 -0.13
C GLN A 161 27.31 -2.81 0.73
N VAL A 162 26.26 -3.32 1.37
CA VAL A 162 25.29 -2.49 2.12
C VAL A 162 25.72 -2.28 3.57
N MET A 163 26.40 -3.25 4.18
CA MET A 163 26.76 -3.19 5.61
C MET A 163 28.10 -2.51 5.88
N ASN A 164 28.91 -2.23 4.85
CA ASN A 164 30.22 -1.59 4.99
C ASN A 164 30.14 -0.05 5.18
N MET A 165 29.13 0.43 5.91
CA MET A 165 28.93 1.85 6.17
C MET A 165 29.56 2.27 7.52
N PRO A 166 30.23 3.43 7.61
CA PRO A 166 30.84 3.90 8.86
C PRO A 166 29.84 4.30 9.95
N ILE A 167 28.55 4.47 9.61
CA ILE A 167 27.49 4.83 10.55
C ILE A 167 27.15 3.63 11.45
N ALA A 168 27.24 3.82 12.77
CA ALA A 168 27.06 2.74 13.75
C ALA A 168 25.62 2.18 13.73
N GLU A 169 24.63 3.06 13.62
CA GLU A 169 23.21 2.73 13.60
C GLU A 169 22.83 1.80 12.43
N VAL A 170 23.43 2.02 11.25
CA VAL A 170 23.24 1.15 10.08
C VAL A 170 23.75 -0.26 10.37
N ARG A 171 24.92 -0.38 11.01
CA ARG A 171 25.51 -1.66 11.39
C ARG A 171 24.66 -2.39 12.44
N GLU A 172 24.09 -1.67 13.41
CA GLU A 172 23.18 -2.24 14.39
C GLU A 172 21.90 -2.81 13.74
N ILE A 173 21.31 -2.08 12.79
CA ILE A 173 20.13 -2.56 12.02
C ILE A 173 20.45 -3.89 11.34
N GLY A 174 21.60 -4.00 10.68
CA GLY A 174 22.02 -5.23 10.01
C GLY A 174 22.76 -6.24 10.89
N GLN A 175 22.83 -6.06 12.21
CA GLN A 175 23.14 -7.15 13.16
C GLN A 175 21.85 -7.78 13.70
N CYS A 176 20.79 -6.99 13.85
CA CYS A 176 19.53 -7.45 14.42
C CYS A 176 18.69 -8.33 13.47
N TRP A 177 18.93 -8.30 12.16
CA TRP A 177 18.06 -8.94 11.16
C TRP A 177 18.04 -10.49 11.21
N GLN A 178 19.03 -11.13 11.84
CA GLN A 178 19.07 -12.60 12.00
C GLN A 178 18.44 -13.11 13.31
N SER A 179 17.98 -12.21 14.18
CA SER A 179 17.63 -12.55 15.57
C SER A 179 16.22 -13.13 15.78
N GLN A 180 15.36 -13.16 14.76
CA GLN A 180 13.99 -13.69 14.84
C GLN A 180 13.65 -14.57 13.63
N PRO A 181 12.73 -15.55 13.78
CA PRO A 181 12.23 -16.33 12.64
C PRO A 181 11.66 -15.38 11.58
N CYS A 182 12.12 -15.54 10.33
CA CYS A 182 11.75 -14.66 9.24
C CYS A 182 10.26 -14.77 8.96
N LYS A 183 9.56 -13.62 9.02
CA LYS A 183 8.24 -13.51 8.40
C LYS A 183 8.46 -13.22 6.93
N PRO A 184 7.69 -13.79 5.99
CA PRO A 184 7.81 -13.42 4.59
C PRO A 184 7.54 -11.93 4.40
N TYR A 185 8.26 -11.29 3.48
CA TYR A 185 7.98 -9.90 3.08
C TYR A 185 6.61 -9.82 2.38
N ILE A 186 5.74 -8.89 2.81
CA ILE A 186 4.35 -8.75 2.32
C ILE A 186 4.25 -7.65 1.23
N GLY A 187 5.18 -6.70 1.22
CA GLY A 187 5.11 -5.51 0.37
C GLY A 187 4.58 -4.28 1.13
N PRO A 188 4.71 -3.08 0.52
CA PRO A 188 4.38 -1.80 1.15
C PRO A 188 2.87 -1.48 1.13
N PHE A 189 1.99 -2.48 1.12
CA PHE A 189 0.56 -2.27 0.98
C PHE A 189 -0.06 -1.81 2.31
N SER A 190 -0.46 -0.54 2.38
CA SER A 190 -1.11 0.04 3.56
C SER A 190 -2.65 -0.09 3.51
N GLY A 191 -3.28 -0.19 4.68
CA GLY A 191 -4.75 -0.20 4.80
C GLY A 191 -5.43 -1.51 4.38
N CYS A 192 -4.65 -2.55 4.06
CA CYS A 192 -5.20 -3.86 3.70
C CYS A 192 -5.73 -4.59 4.93
N ALA A 193 -6.77 -5.39 4.73
CA ALA A 193 -7.27 -6.27 5.78
C ALA A 193 -6.25 -7.40 6.06
N GLU A 194 -6.26 -7.94 7.27
CA GLU A 194 -5.32 -9.01 7.68
C GLU A 194 -5.31 -10.20 6.70
N TRP A 195 -6.48 -10.59 6.20
CA TRP A 195 -6.62 -11.69 5.22
C TRP A 195 -6.02 -11.38 3.83
N GLN A 196 -5.70 -10.12 3.53
CA GLN A 196 -5.02 -9.70 2.29
C GLN A 196 -3.50 -9.62 2.44
N ALA A 197 -2.99 -9.69 3.67
CA ALA A 197 -1.58 -9.56 4.01
C ALA A 197 -0.81 -10.87 3.74
N LEU A 198 -0.87 -11.33 2.50
CA LEU A 198 -0.16 -12.50 2.03
C LEU A 198 1.30 -12.14 1.66
N PRO A 199 2.24 -13.09 1.73
CA PRO A 199 3.60 -12.90 1.24
C PRO A 199 3.62 -12.33 -0.18
N LEU A 200 4.61 -11.48 -0.49
CA LEU A 200 4.76 -10.85 -1.80
C LEU A 200 4.90 -11.87 -2.92
N THR A 201 5.59 -12.98 -2.64
CA THR A 201 5.76 -14.13 -3.51
C THR A 201 5.39 -15.41 -2.74
N PRO A 202 5.02 -16.50 -3.44
CA PRO A 202 4.91 -17.83 -2.85
C PRO A 202 6.09 -18.19 -1.96
N TYR A 203 5.83 -18.38 -0.66
CA TYR A 203 6.90 -18.68 0.29
C TYR A 203 7.42 -20.10 0.13
N ASN A 204 8.74 -20.25 0.13
CA ASN A 204 9.44 -21.53 0.24
C ASN A 204 10.80 -21.34 0.95
N LEU A 205 11.40 -22.44 1.41
CA LEU A 205 12.67 -22.38 2.15
C LEU A 205 13.83 -21.81 1.32
N THR A 206 13.82 -22.05 0.00
CA THR A 206 14.86 -21.52 -0.90
C THR A 206 14.79 -19.99 -0.99
N SER A 207 13.58 -19.42 -1.00
CA SER A 207 13.36 -17.97 -1.09
C SER A 207 13.36 -17.23 0.25
N GLU A 208 13.51 -17.94 1.38
CA GLU A 208 13.51 -17.33 2.72
C GLU A 208 14.54 -16.20 2.84
N TYR A 209 15.77 -16.43 2.37
CA TYR A 209 16.81 -15.40 2.38
C TYR A 209 16.46 -14.18 1.55
N GLY A 210 15.74 -14.34 0.44
CA GLY A 210 15.27 -13.22 -0.36
C GLY A 210 14.27 -12.34 0.40
N HIS A 211 13.32 -12.95 1.12
CA HIS A 211 12.40 -12.22 1.98
C HIS A 211 13.13 -11.52 3.14
N MET A 212 14.10 -12.18 3.78
CA MET A 212 14.91 -11.59 4.85
C MET A 212 15.71 -10.38 4.35
N LEU A 213 16.39 -10.51 3.21
CA LEU A 213 17.17 -9.43 2.61
C LEU A 213 16.28 -8.26 2.26
N LEU A 214 15.12 -8.51 1.65
CA LEU A 214 14.21 -7.45 1.26
C LEU A 214 13.67 -6.66 2.47
N GLN A 215 13.37 -7.34 3.59
CA GLN A 215 13.00 -6.68 4.85
C GLN A 215 14.13 -5.84 5.44
N LEU A 216 15.36 -6.36 5.44
CA LEU A 216 16.52 -5.60 5.90
C LEU A 216 16.69 -4.33 5.06
N LEU A 217 16.64 -4.47 3.75
CA LEU A 217 16.83 -3.36 2.83
C LEU A 217 15.69 -2.33 2.94
N GLU A 218 14.44 -2.75 3.11
CA GLU A 218 13.31 -1.85 3.38
C GLU A 218 13.52 -1.06 4.69
N ARG A 219 13.99 -1.73 5.74
CA ARG A 219 14.30 -1.07 7.02
C ARG A 219 15.42 -0.03 6.87
N LEU A 220 16.43 -0.32 6.05
CA LEU A 220 17.52 0.61 5.75
C LEU A 220 17.04 1.80 4.91
N ASP A 221 16.20 1.57 3.90
CA ASP A 221 15.56 2.63 3.09
C ASP A 221 14.68 3.54 3.97
N GLY A 222 13.89 2.95 4.86
CA GLY A 222 13.05 3.68 5.82
C GLY A 222 13.87 4.48 6.84
N TRP A 223 14.98 3.90 7.33
CA TRP A 223 15.92 4.62 8.19
C TRP A 223 16.53 5.82 7.46
N TYR A 224 17.05 5.63 6.25
CA TYR A 224 17.63 6.72 5.44
C TYR A 224 16.60 7.83 5.20
N THR A 225 15.38 7.47 4.79
CA THR A 225 14.31 8.42 4.49
C THR A 225 13.95 9.25 5.71
N ASN A 226 13.93 8.64 6.91
CA ASN A 226 13.69 9.36 8.16
C ASN A 226 14.89 10.23 8.56
N PHE A 227 16.11 9.69 8.44
CA PHE A 227 17.36 10.36 8.79
C PHE A 227 17.60 11.61 7.93
N THR A 228 17.23 11.57 6.66
CA THR A 228 17.38 12.69 5.71
C THR A 228 16.13 13.57 5.60
N HIS A 229 15.07 13.29 6.36
CA HIS A 229 13.81 14.01 6.24
C HIS A 229 13.93 15.46 6.75
N GLY A 230 13.59 16.45 5.92
CA GLY A 230 13.67 17.89 6.25
C GLY A 230 12.75 18.41 7.37
N LYS A 231 12.03 17.51 8.07
CA LYS A 231 11.27 17.82 9.29
C LYS A 231 11.91 17.21 10.54
N ASN A 232 12.96 16.40 10.35
CA ASN A 232 13.73 15.82 11.42
C ASN A 232 14.93 16.73 11.67
N ASP A 233 14.65 17.92 12.21
CA ASP A 233 15.62 18.99 12.43
C ASP A 233 16.73 18.57 13.42
N GLY A 234 16.48 17.53 14.21
CA GLY A 234 17.46 16.92 15.12
C GLY A 234 18.37 15.88 14.47
N SER A 235 18.23 15.61 13.17
CA SER A 235 19.09 14.66 12.46
C SER A 235 20.52 15.21 12.29
N PRO A 236 21.56 14.43 12.62
CA PRO A 236 22.95 14.77 12.32
C PRO A 236 23.21 15.04 10.83
N PHE A 237 22.37 14.51 9.93
CA PHE A 237 22.48 14.70 8.48
C PHE A 237 22.66 16.16 8.07
N TRP A 238 21.93 17.10 8.70
CA TRP A 238 21.99 18.52 8.34
C TRP A 238 23.29 19.21 8.74
N SER A 239 24.11 18.55 9.56
CA SER A 239 25.44 19.01 9.96
C SER A 239 26.59 18.35 9.20
N PHE A 240 26.29 17.35 8.35
CA PHE A 240 27.28 16.66 7.53
C PHE A 240 27.88 17.59 6.46
N SER A 241 29.13 17.32 6.10
CA SER A 241 29.75 17.94 4.91
C SER A 241 29.06 17.47 3.64
N GLU A 242 29.27 18.18 2.53
CA GLU A 242 28.72 17.78 1.23
C GLU A 242 29.22 16.38 0.82
N GLU A 243 30.50 16.07 1.08
CA GLU A 243 31.08 14.76 0.82
C GLU A 243 30.41 13.65 1.63
N GLU A 244 30.10 13.90 2.90
CA GLU A 244 29.40 12.95 3.78
C GLU A 244 27.95 12.73 3.33
N GLN A 245 27.25 13.79 2.91
CA GLN A 245 25.90 13.69 2.36
C GLN A 245 25.89 12.89 1.04
N ASN A 246 26.85 13.17 0.14
CA ASN A 246 27.00 12.45 -1.11
C ASN A 246 27.33 10.96 -0.88
N ALA A 247 28.25 10.65 0.03
CA ALA A 247 28.59 9.27 0.38
C ALA A 247 27.40 8.49 0.97
N LEU A 248 26.57 9.15 1.80
CA LEU A 248 25.33 8.57 2.31
C LEU A 248 24.30 8.36 1.18
N GLY A 249 24.20 9.29 0.22
CA GLY A 249 23.36 9.14 -0.97
C GLY A 249 23.79 7.97 -1.87
N GLU A 250 25.08 7.84 -2.18
CA GLU A 250 25.62 6.72 -2.96
C GLU A 250 25.40 5.37 -2.27
N TRP A 251 25.46 5.34 -0.94
CA TRP A 251 25.11 4.14 -0.17
C TRP A 251 23.62 3.82 -0.28
N HIS A 252 22.74 4.82 -0.24
CA HIS A 252 21.30 4.62 -0.41
C HIS A 252 20.95 4.09 -1.81
N ASP A 253 21.62 4.59 -2.84
CA ASP A 253 21.48 4.08 -4.21
C ASP A 253 21.85 2.59 -4.29
N LYS A 254 22.88 2.14 -3.55
CA LYS A 254 23.22 0.71 -3.45
C LYS A 254 22.13 -0.09 -2.74
N VAL A 255 21.53 0.45 -1.66
CA VAL A 255 20.39 -0.19 -0.98
C VAL A 255 19.24 -0.43 -1.96
N GLN A 256 18.88 0.60 -2.73
CA GLN A 256 17.84 0.50 -3.75
C GLN A 256 18.23 -0.49 -4.84
N TYR A 257 19.41 -0.37 -5.43
CA TYR A 257 19.90 -1.34 -6.40
C TYR A 257 19.72 -2.81 -5.94
N TRP A 258 20.08 -3.11 -4.69
CA TRP A 258 19.90 -4.45 -4.11
C TRP A 258 18.44 -4.82 -3.84
N GLN A 259 17.57 -3.87 -3.48
CA GLN A 259 16.13 -4.11 -3.36
C GLN A 259 15.52 -4.52 -4.71
N GLN A 260 15.85 -3.79 -5.79
CA GLN A 260 15.37 -4.12 -7.13
C GLN A 260 15.81 -5.52 -7.55
N ARG A 261 17.09 -5.86 -7.30
CA ARG A 261 17.60 -7.20 -7.60
C ARG A 261 16.91 -8.28 -6.76
N CYS A 262 16.72 -8.06 -5.45
CA CYS A 262 15.97 -9.00 -4.60
C CYS A 262 14.55 -9.24 -5.13
N LEU A 263 13.85 -8.17 -5.53
CA LEU A 263 12.50 -8.26 -6.10
C LEU A 263 12.46 -9.08 -7.39
N LEU A 264 13.39 -8.81 -8.33
CA LEU A 264 13.53 -9.58 -9.57
C LEU A 264 13.83 -11.05 -9.30
N SER A 265 14.80 -11.33 -8.43
CA SER A 265 15.19 -12.68 -8.05
C SER A 265 14.08 -13.45 -7.36
N LEU A 266 13.32 -12.80 -6.47
CA LEU A 266 12.14 -13.40 -5.82
C LEU A 266 11.01 -13.66 -6.83
N ALA A 267 10.77 -12.74 -7.76
CA ALA A 267 9.74 -12.90 -8.80
C ALA A 267 10.00 -14.10 -9.71
N ASN A 268 11.28 -14.34 -10.01
CA ASN A 268 11.73 -15.33 -10.99
C ASN A 268 12.13 -16.67 -10.36
N GLN A 269 12.04 -16.81 -9.03
CA GLN A 269 12.37 -18.04 -8.32
C GLN A 269 11.42 -19.19 -8.70
N GLU A 270 11.97 -20.36 -9.00
CA GLU A 270 11.16 -21.57 -9.17
C GLU A 270 10.68 -22.10 -7.82
N VAL A 271 9.41 -22.49 -7.75
CA VAL A 271 8.76 -22.97 -6.53
C VAL A 271 8.60 -24.49 -6.59
N ASP A 272 9.66 -25.26 -6.32
CA ASP A 272 9.64 -26.72 -6.53
C ASP A 272 8.59 -27.46 -5.69
N VAL A 273 8.37 -27.01 -4.45
CA VAL A 273 7.33 -27.55 -3.55
C VAL A 273 6.80 -26.42 -2.69
N PHE A 274 5.48 -26.23 -2.67
CA PHE A 274 4.84 -25.40 -1.67
C PHE A 274 5.04 -26.05 -0.31
N THR A 275 5.89 -25.46 0.52
CA THR A 275 5.84 -25.76 1.95
C THR A 275 4.53 -25.17 2.44
N SER A 276 3.67 -26.01 3.03
CA SER A 276 2.47 -25.56 3.70
C SER A 276 2.81 -24.32 4.52
N LEU A 277 2.00 -23.27 4.37
CA LEU A 277 2.20 -21.97 5.03
C LEU A 277 2.77 -22.16 6.45
N PRO A 278 3.81 -21.42 6.85
CA PRO A 278 4.47 -21.67 8.12
C PRO A 278 3.48 -21.56 9.28
N ALA A 279 3.78 -22.16 10.43
CA ALA A 279 2.87 -22.27 11.58
C ALA A 279 2.16 -20.96 12.00
N TRP A 280 2.71 -19.78 11.69
CA TRP A 280 2.05 -18.48 11.91
C TRP A 280 0.75 -18.30 11.11
N GLN A 281 0.59 -19.00 9.97
CA GLN A 281 -0.64 -19.06 9.18
C GLN A 281 -1.46 -20.33 9.43
N GLN A 282 -0.96 -21.33 10.15
CA GLN A 282 -1.82 -22.43 10.64
C GLN A 282 -2.86 -21.91 11.66
N GLY A 283 -2.61 -20.77 12.29
CA GLY A 283 -3.64 -20.01 13.03
C GLY A 283 -4.68 -19.30 12.13
N TRP A 284 -4.40 -19.12 10.84
CA TRP A 284 -5.28 -18.48 9.85
C TRP A 284 -6.01 -19.51 8.96
N ALA A 285 -5.41 -20.70 8.76
CA ALA A 285 -6.03 -21.85 8.07
C ALA A 285 -7.25 -22.42 8.82
N VAL A 286 -7.45 -21.99 10.07
CA VAL A 286 -8.69 -22.20 10.83
C VAL A 286 -9.37 -20.85 11.07
N LEU A 287 -9.54 -20.04 10.02
CA LEU A 287 -10.78 -19.29 9.95
C LEU A 287 -11.86 -20.34 9.71
N PRO A 288 -12.81 -20.54 10.64
CA PRO A 288 -13.90 -21.47 10.39
C PRO A 288 -14.48 -21.12 9.03
N ILE A 289 -14.81 -22.15 8.24
CA ILE A 289 -15.71 -22.02 7.11
C ILE A 289 -16.97 -21.37 7.68
N THR A 290 -17.00 -20.04 7.70
CA THR A 290 -18.21 -19.29 7.96
C THR A 290 -19.01 -19.53 6.72
N ASP A 291 -20.04 -20.38 6.85
CA ASP A 291 -21.12 -20.54 5.89
C ASP A 291 -21.37 -19.19 5.21
N SER A 292 -20.88 -19.07 3.97
CA SER A 292 -20.96 -17.86 3.15
C SER A 292 -22.39 -17.58 2.67
N HIS A 293 -23.38 -18.22 3.30
CA HIS A 293 -24.81 -17.94 3.17
C HIS A 293 -25.40 -17.13 4.34
N ALA A 294 -24.64 -16.81 5.38
CA ALA A 294 -25.06 -15.81 6.36
C ALA A 294 -24.42 -14.45 6.01
N ASN A 295 -25.19 -13.59 5.32
CA ASN A 295 -24.93 -12.16 5.21
C ASN A 295 -24.71 -11.55 6.61
N ILE A 296 -23.46 -11.50 7.07
CA ILE A 296 -23.05 -10.67 8.20
C ILE A 296 -22.06 -9.66 7.63
N MET A 297 -22.60 -8.49 7.31
CA MET A 297 -21.80 -7.29 7.05
C MET A 297 -20.72 -7.13 8.14
N PRO A 298 -19.49 -6.74 7.78
CA PRO A 298 -18.40 -6.57 8.72
C PRO A 298 -18.77 -5.58 9.83
N SER A 299 -18.22 -5.84 11.03
CA SER A 299 -18.51 -5.17 12.29
C SER A 299 -18.26 -3.64 12.30
N THR A 300 -17.66 -3.09 11.25
CA THR A 300 -17.54 -1.64 11.04
C THR A 300 -18.90 -0.95 10.96
N LYS A 301 -19.93 -1.57 10.38
CA LYS A 301 -21.30 -1.00 10.44
C LYS A 301 -21.90 -1.07 11.83
N ARG A 302 -21.58 -2.08 12.63
CA ARG A 302 -22.08 -2.19 14.02
C ARG A 302 -21.42 -1.17 14.93
N THR A 303 -20.13 -0.91 14.72
CA THR A 303 -19.41 0.16 15.42
C THR A 303 -19.96 1.50 14.98
N VAL A 304 -20.04 1.81 13.68
CA VAL A 304 -20.59 3.09 13.17
C VAL A 304 -22.03 3.32 13.63
N VAL A 305 -22.90 2.30 13.61
CA VAL A 305 -24.29 2.42 14.10
C VAL A 305 -24.31 2.64 15.61
N ARG A 306 -23.42 2.00 16.39
CA ARG A 306 -23.29 2.27 17.83
C ARG A 306 -22.77 3.68 18.09
N THR A 307 -21.73 4.14 17.40
CA THR A 307 -21.21 5.52 17.57
C THR A 307 -22.25 6.55 17.16
N ALA A 308 -22.97 6.33 16.04
CA ALA A 308 -24.05 7.19 15.61
C ALA A 308 -25.21 7.21 16.62
N PHE A 309 -25.55 6.06 17.22
CA PHE A 309 -26.56 5.98 18.26
C PHE A 309 -26.16 6.73 19.53
N TYR A 310 -24.91 6.54 20.01
CA TYR A 310 -24.40 7.28 21.18
C TYR A 310 -24.33 8.78 20.92
N PHE A 311 -23.93 9.20 19.72
CA PHE A 311 -23.93 10.60 19.32
C PHE A 311 -25.34 11.19 19.31
N MET A 312 -26.32 10.49 18.72
CA MET A 312 -27.73 10.92 18.71
C MET A 312 -28.32 10.98 20.12
N ALA A 313 -28.02 10.01 20.99
CA ALA A 313 -28.47 10.01 22.38
C ALA A 313 -27.88 11.19 23.16
N ALA A 314 -26.58 11.48 22.99
CA ALA A 314 -25.93 12.64 23.59
C ALA A 314 -26.53 13.96 23.08
N LEU A 315 -26.81 14.06 21.77
CA LEU A 315 -27.45 15.24 21.18
C LEU A 315 -28.86 15.47 21.74
N ILE A 316 -29.68 14.42 21.85
CA ILE A 316 -31.01 14.49 22.45
C ILE A 316 -30.93 14.93 23.91
N PHE A 317 -29.97 14.40 24.67
CA PHE A 317 -29.77 14.78 26.07
C PHE A 317 -29.36 16.26 26.21
N VAL A 318 -28.44 16.74 25.38
CA VAL A 318 -28.02 18.15 25.37
C VAL A 318 -29.18 19.07 24.98
N ILE A 319 -29.96 18.71 23.96
CA ILE A 319 -31.16 19.46 23.57
C ILE A 319 -32.15 19.49 24.74
N GLY A 320 -32.45 18.34 25.36
CA GLY A 320 -33.36 18.26 26.50
C GLY A 320 -32.91 19.09 27.70
N LEU A 321 -31.61 19.08 28.00
CA LEU A 321 -31.02 19.87 29.08
C LEU A 321 -31.08 21.37 28.77
N CYS A 322 -30.76 21.78 27.56
CA CYS A 322 -30.90 23.18 27.10
C CYS A 322 -32.36 23.64 27.13
N THR A 323 -33.31 22.81 26.68
CA THR A 323 -34.74 23.13 26.74
C THR A 323 -35.23 23.21 28.18
N GLY A 324 -34.80 22.31 29.06
CA GLY A 324 -35.14 22.33 30.48
C GLY A 324 -34.60 23.58 31.19
N LEU A 325 -33.34 23.94 30.94
CA LEU A 325 -32.74 25.17 31.44
C LEU A 325 -33.47 26.40 30.90
N PHE A 326 -33.79 26.44 29.61
CA PHE A 326 -34.57 27.53 29.02
C PHE A 326 -35.96 27.65 29.67
N TYR A 327 -36.64 26.54 29.92
CA TYR A 327 -37.96 26.53 30.55
C TYR A 327 -37.89 27.00 32.01
N LEU A 328 -36.84 26.61 32.74
CA LEU A 328 -36.56 27.09 34.10
C LEU A 328 -36.27 28.61 34.09
N PHE A 329 -35.44 29.08 33.15
CA PHE A 329 -35.13 30.50 33.02
C PHE A 329 -36.37 31.32 32.65
N ALA A 330 -37.15 30.86 31.66
CA ALA A 330 -38.34 31.55 31.19
C ALA A 330 -39.44 31.61 32.25
N ASN A 331 -39.70 30.51 32.98
CA ASN A 331 -40.81 30.45 33.93
C ASN A 331 -40.48 30.85 35.35
N TYR A 332 -39.22 30.77 35.77
CA TYR A 332 -38.85 31.10 37.17
C TYR A 332 -37.95 32.32 37.27
N PHE A 333 -37.02 32.53 36.34
CA PHE A 333 -36.01 33.59 36.45
C PHE A 333 -36.52 34.95 35.93
N TRP A 334 -37.30 34.96 34.85
CA TRP A 334 -37.95 36.18 34.35
C TRP A 334 -39.00 36.77 35.31
N PRO A 335 -39.91 35.99 35.94
CA PRO A 335 -40.85 36.57 36.89
C PRO A 335 -40.18 37.04 38.19
N THR A 336 -39.14 36.36 38.70
CA THR A 336 -38.41 36.86 39.88
C THR A 336 -37.63 38.13 39.58
N SER A 337 -36.91 38.20 38.45
CA SER A 337 -36.21 39.43 38.04
C SER A 337 -37.16 40.58 37.73
N ALA A 338 -38.34 40.31 37.15
CA ALA A 338 -39.39 41.32 36.97
C ALA A 338 -39.96 41.82 38.30
N ILE A 339 -40.18 40.94 39.29
CA ILE A 339 -40.62 41.34 40.64
C ILE A 339 -39.55 42.21 41.31
N VAL A 340 -38.27 41.82 41.26
CA VAL A 340 -37.18 42.63 41.84
C VAL A 340 -37.08 43.99 41.15
N ALA A 341 -37.13 44.03 39.81
CA ALA A 341 -37.12 45.29 39.06
C ALA A 341 -38.33 46.17 39.41
N PHE A 342 -39.52 45.59 39.56
CA PHE A 342 -40.73 46.30 39.94
C PHE A 342 -40.66 46.86 41.37
N VAL A 343 -40.12 46.10 42.33
CA VAL A 343 -39.88 46.55 43.71
C VAL A 343 -38.89 47.72 43.73
N LEU A 344 -37.79 47.62 42.97
CA LEU A 344 -36.79 48.69 42.86
C LEU A 344 -37.37 49.95 42.20
N LEU A 345 -38.22 49.82 41.19
CA LEU A 345 -38.91 50.94 40.55
C LEU A 345 -39.91 51.62 41.49
N ILE A 346 -40.66 50.85 42.30
CA ILE A 346 -41.56 51.40 43.33
C ILE A 346 -40.77 52.18 44.38
N ASP A 347 -39.66 51.63 44.86
CA ASP A 347 -38.85 52.30 45.88
C ASP A 347 -38.26 53.62 45.35
N ASN A 348 -37.72 53.61 44.13
CA ASN A 348 -37.22 54.81 43.47
C ASN A 348 -38.34 55.86 43.24
N TRP A 349 -39.53 55.43 42.86
CA TRP A 349 -40.68 56.34 42.72
C TRP A 349 -41.11 56.96 44.07
N LYS A 350 -41.12 56.17 45.15
CA LYS A 350 -41.40 56.69 46.51
C LYS A 350 -40.35 57.71 46.95
N GLN A 351 -39.07 57.44 46.69
CA GLN A 351 -37.98 58.38 46.98
C GLN A 351 -38.15 59.69 46.19
N LYS A 352 -38.48 59.62 44.89
CA LYS A 352 -38.75 60.82 44.06
C LYS A 352 -39.97 61.62 44.55
N LYS A 353 -41.04 60.94 45.03
CA LYS A 353 -42.20 61.61 45.63
C LYS A 353 -41.88 62.28 46.98
N ALA A 354 -41.02 61.70 47.79
CA ALA A 354 -40.57 62.31 49.04
C ALA A 354 -39.77 63.60 48.79
N VAL A 355 -38.95 63.63 47.75
CA VAL A 355 -38.18 64.82 47.34
C VAL A 355 -39.07 65.93 46.76
N THR A 356 -40.19 65.59 46.11
CA THR A 356 -41.11 66.59 45.53
C THR A 356 -42.14 67.16 46.50
N ARG A 357 -42.47 66.47 47.60
CA ARG A 357 -43.34 67.00 48.68
C ARG A 357 -42.64 68.00 49.61
N ASN A 358 -41.31 68.12 49.54
CA ASN A 358 -40.52 69.06 50.33
C ASN A 358 -40.12 70.34 49.57
N LYS A 359 -40.84 70.69 48.50
CA LYS A 359 -40.76 72.02 47.89
C LYS A 359 -42.00 72.83 48.29
N PRO A 360 -41.83 73.98 48.99
CA PRO A 360 -42.93 74.87 49.37
C PRO A 360 -43.60 75.54 48.16
#